data_AF-L1JRS3-F1
#
_entry.id   AF-L1JRS3-F1
#
_cell.length_a   1.000
_cell.length_b   1.000
_cell.length_c   1.000
_cell.angle_alpha   90.00
_cell.angle_beta   90.00
_cell.angle_gamma   90.00
#
_symmetry.space_group_name_H-M   'P 1'
#
loop_
_entity.id
_entity.type
_entity.pdbx_description
1 polymer ?
#
loop_
_entity_poly.entity_id
_entity_poly.type
_entity_poly.pdbx_seq_one_letter_code
_entity_poly.pdbx_strand_id
1 'polypeptide(L)'
;MMESAGSQGMRLGMRVMIEQGDEGNRSERREEMAVQQRLEVEAKAYQSLQQEHAKMGQTYSKLLAQQNENNMVLDELKLIDGGAVYKLVGPVLLSQDPEEAKSNVEKRLQYIGDEMKRTQNHVIDLEKKMEEKRNKLQQLQAQLKQGQSK
;
A
#
# COMPACT_ATOMS: atom_id res chain seq x y z
N MET A 1 22.15 68.01 -27.36
CA MET A 1 21.69 66.66 -27.79
C MET A 1 22.07 65.53 -26.81
N MET A 2 22.40 65.80 -25.54
CA MET A 2 22.91 64.75 -24.62
C MET A 2 21.93 64.30 -23.50
N GLU A 3 20.72 64.85 -23.38
CA GLU A 3 19.79 64.50 -22.29
C GLU A 3 18.88 63.27 -22.54
N SER A 4 18.73 62.78 -23.78
CA SER A 4 17.77 61.69 -24.05
C SER A 4 18.30 60.28 -23.77
N ALA A 5 19.62 60.08 -23.76
CA ALA A 5 20.24 58.76 -23.60
C ALA A 5 20.13 58.21 -22.17
N GLY A 6 20.24 59.08 -21.14
CA GLY A 6 20.12 58.67 -19.73
C GLY A 6 18.71 58.23 -19.33
N SER A 7 17.67 58.90 -19.86
CA SER A 7 16.27 58.55 -19.58
C SER A 7 15.84 57.23 -20.25
N GLN A 8 16.43 56.90 -21.41
CA GLN A 8 16.14 55.65 -22.13
C GLN A 8 16.80 54.44 -21.47
N GLY A 9 18.03 54.60 -20.98
CA GLY A 9 18.74 53.55 -20.21
C GLY A 9 18.05 53.21 -18.89
N MET A 10 17.55 54.20 -18.14
CA MET A 10 16.78 53.96 -16.91
C MET A 10 15.44 53.25 -17.19
N ARG A 11 14.74 53.60 -18.28
CA ARG A 11 13.49 52.92 -18.68
C ARG A 11 13.71 51.48 -19.12
N LEU A 12 14.79 51.20 -19.85
CA LEU A 12 15.15 49.82 -20.21
C LEU A 12 15.53 49.01 -18.95
N GLY A 13 16.34 49.57 -18.04
CA GLY A 13 16.72 48.89 -16.80
C GLY A 13 15.52 48.57 -15.91
N MET A 14 14.55 49.48 -15.82
CA MET A 14 13.32 49.27 -15.05
C MET A 14 12.39 48.23 -15.69
N ARG A 15 12.33 48.17 -17.02
CA ARG A 15 11.59 47.13 -17.75
C ARG A 15 12.21 45.74 -17.60
N VAL A 16 13.53 45.64 -17.69
CA VAL A 16 14.26 44.38 -17.48
C VAL A 16 14.10 43.89 -16.04
N MET A 17 14.12 44.79 -15.06
CA MET A 17 13.85 44.42 -13.65
C MET A 17 12.41 43.93 -13.42
N ILE A 18 11.41 44.54 -14.06
CA ILE A 18 10.01 44.09 -13.97
C ILE A 18 9.84 42.71 -14.63
N GLU A 19 10.41 42.50 -15.82
CA GLU A 19 10.32 41.22 -16.53
C GLU A 19 11.03 40.09 -15.77
N GLN A 20 12.19 40.35 -15.16
CA GLN A 20 12.89 39.38 -14.32
C GLN A 20 12.13 39.05 -13.02
N GLY A 21 11.48 40.04 -12.40
CA GLY A 21 10.63 39.82 -11.21
C GLY A 21 9.38 38.98 -11.53
N ASP A 22 8.74 39.24 -12.68
CA ASP A 22 7.57 38.47 -13.13
C ASP A 22 7.90 37.05 -13.59
N GLU A 23 9.13 36.80 -14.06
CA GLU A 23 9.61 35.45 -14.38
C GLU A 23 9.91 34.62 -13.13
N GLY A 24 10.56 35.21 -12.12
CA GLY A 24 10.82 34.52 -10.84
C GLY A 24 9.54 34.08 -10.12
N ASN A 25 8.53 34.95 -10.09
CA ASN A 25 7.23 34.62 -9.48
C ASN A 25 6.46 33.55 -10.30
N ARG A 26 6.65 33.51 -11.62
CA ARG A 26 6.08 32.45 -12.49
C ARG A 26 6.82 31.12 -12.33
N SER A 27 8.13 31.11 -12.06
CA SER A 27 8.87 29.87 -11.79
C SER A 27 8.52 29.27 -10.44
N GLU A 28 8.41 30.09 -9.39
CA GLU A 28 8.05 29.63 -8.04
C GLU A 28 6.67 28.96 -8.02
N ARG A 29 5.67 29.58 -8.65
CA ARG A 29 4.32 28.98 -8.78
C ARG A 29 4.30 27.66 -9.54
N ARG A 30 5.21 27.47 -10.50
CA ARG A 30 5.33 26.20 -11.24
C ARG A 30 5.95 25.12 -10.36
N GLU A 31 6.94 25.46 -9.55
CA GLU A 31 7.56 24.55 -8.60
C GLU A 31 6.57 24.13 -7.51
N GLU A 32 5.82 25.07 -6.92
CA GLU A 32 4.77 24.78 -5.95
C GLU A 32 3.69 23.84 -6.51
N MET A 33 3.20 24.11 -7.74
CA MET A 33 2.24 23.22 -8.39
C MET A 33 2.81 21.82 -8.65
N ALA A 34 4.08 21.71 -9.04
CA ALA A 34 4.73 20.43 -9.26
C ALA A 34 4.86 19.64 -7.94
N VAL A 35 5.21 20.29 -6.82
CA VAL A 35 5.26 19.66 -5.50
C VAL A 35 3.87 19.24 -5.04
N GLN A 36 2.85 20.06 -5.25
CA GLN A 36 1.46 19.75 -4.92
C GLN A 36 0.94 18.53 -5.69
N GLN A 37 1.22 18.45 -7.00
CA GLN A 37 0.86 17.29 -7.82
C GLN A 37 1.56 16.01 -7.35
N ARG A 38 2.85 16.09 -7.02
CA ARG A 38 3.59 14.95 -6.47
C ARG A 38 3.00 14.50 -5.13
N LEU A 39 2.61 15.43 -4.27
CA LEU A 39 1.96 15.13 -2.99
C LEU A 39 0.65 14.39 -3.20
N GLU A 40 -0.19 14.84 -4.14
CA GLU A 40 -1.46 14.17 -4.44
C GLU A 40 -1.25 12.74 -4.96
N VAL A 41 -0.28 12.54 -5.86
CA VAL A 41 0.06 11.22 -6.41
C VAL A 41 0.54 10.28 -5.30
N GLU A 42 1.47 10.73 -4.45
CA GLU A 42 1.99 9.93 -3.35
C GLU A 42 0.92 9.63 -2.29
N ALA A 43 -0.01 10.57 -2.05
CA ALA A 43 -1.12 10.39 -1.11
C ALA A 43 -2.12 9.34 -1.62
N LYS A 44 -2.47 9.37 -2.91
CA LYS A 44 -3.30 8.33 -3.54
C LYS A 44 -2.62 6.97 -3.49
N ALA A 45 -1.32 6.90 -3.78
CA ALA A 45 -0.57 5.65 -3.70
C ALA A 45 -0.56 5.09 -2.27
N TYR A 46 -0.35 5.95 -1.27
CA TYR A 46 -0.39 5.56 0.14
C TYR A 46 -1.78 5.06 0.57
N GLN A 47 -2.85 5.72 0.15
CA GLN A 47 -4.21 5.29 0.42
C GLN A 47 -4.51 3.91 -0.18
N SER A 48 -4.05 3.65 -1.41
CA SER A 48 -4.19 2.33 -2.04
C SER A 48 -3.45 1.24 -1.26
N LEU A 49 -2.23 1.52 -0.79
CA LEU A 49 -1.46 0.58 0.05
C LEU A 49 -2.17 0.29 1.38
N GLN A 50 -2.78 1.29 2.02
CA GLN A 50 -3.57 1.07 3.24
C GLN A 50 -4.77 0.15 3.00
N GLN A 51 -5.48 0.33 1.89
CA GLN A 51 -6.62 -0.53 1.53
C GLN A 51 -6.16 -1.97 1.27
N GLU A 52 -5.04 -2.15 0.59
CA GLU A 52 -4.45 -3.47 0.36
C GLU A 52 -4.02 -4.14 1.67
N HIS A 53 -3.35 -3.40 2.55
CA HIS A 53 -2.96 -3.88 3.87
C HIS A 53 -4.17 -4.35 4.70
N ALA A 54 -5.25 -3.55 4.72
CA ALA A 54 -6.49 -3.93 5.40
C ALA A 54 -7.11 -5.22 4.82
N LYS A 55 -7.11 -5.38 3.49
CA LYS A 55 -7.57 -6.61 2.82
C LYS A 55 -6.70 -7.81 3.22
N MET A 56 -5.39 -7.65 3.28
CA MET A 56 -4.48 -8.72 3.69
C MET A 56 -4.70 -9.14 5.15
N GLY A 57 -4.96 -8.19 6.05
CA GLY A 57 -5.34 -8.50 7.42
C GLY A 57 -6.63 -9.33 7.51
N GLN A 58 -7.64 -9.01 6.70
CA GLN A 58 -8.88 -9.80 6.62
C GLN A 58 -8.62 -11.21 6.06
N THR A 59 -7.79 -11.34 5.02
CA THR A 59 -7.40 -12.64 4.45
C THR A 59 -6.67 -13.49 5.49
N TYR A 60 -5.71 -12.91 6.21
CA TYR A 60 -4.95 -13.61 7.26
C TYR A 60 -5.87 -14.12 8.37
N SER A 61 -6.81 -13.29 8.85
CA SER A 61 -7.79 -13.70 9.86
C SER A 61 -8.67 -14.86 9.38
N LYS A 62 -9.05 -14.90 8.10
CA LYS A 62 -9.82 -16.00 7.52
C LYS A 62 -9.00 -17.28 7.44
N LEU A 63 -7.74 -17.19 7.00
CA LEU A 63 -6.84 -18.35 6.94
C LEU A 63 -6.58 -18.92 8.33
N LEU A 64 -6.41 -18.07 9.34
CA LEU A 64 -6.24 -18.49 10.73
C LEU A 64 -7.47 -19.26 11.25
N ALA A 65 -8.68 -18.77 10.98
CA ALA A 65 -9.90 -19.48 11.34
C ALA A 65 -9.98 -20.86 10.66
N GLN A 66 -9.71 -20.92 9.34
CA GLN A 66 -9.68 -22.18 8.61
C GLN A 66 -8.62 -23.14 9.14
N GLN A 67 -7.43 -22.63 9.51
CA GLN A 67 -6.37 -23.44 10.09
C GLN A 67 -6.83 -24.08 11.40
N ASN A 68 -7.45 -23.30 12.29
CA ASN A 68 -7.96 -23.78 13.56
C ASN A 68 -9.05 -24.85 13.37
N GLU A 69 -10.02 -24.60 12.49
CA GLU A 69 -11.07 -25.58 12.17
C GLU A 69 -10.47 -26.90 11.63
N ASN A 70 -9.50 -26.83 10.72
CA ASN A 70 -8.89 -28.03 10.14
C ASN A 70 -7.98 -28.76 11.14
N ASN A 71 -7.32 -28.05 12.06
CA ASN A 71 -6.56 -28.67 13.14
C ASN A 71 -7.51 -29.45 14.06
N MET A 72 -8.64 -28.86 14.45
CA MET A 72 -9.65 -29.55 15.26
C MET A 72 -10.17 -30.81 14.57
N VAL A 73 -10.47 -30.74 13.27
CA VAL A 73 -10.90 -31.92 12.50
C VAL A 73 -9.80 -32.98 12.44
N LEU A 74 -8.54 -32.59 12.24
CA LEU A 74 -7.42 -33.54 12.23
C LEU A 74 -7.25 -34.23 13.58
N ASP A 75 -7.37 -33.48 14.67
CA ASP A 75 -7.28 -34.02 16.02
C ASP A 75 -8.41 -35.01 16.30
N GLU A 76 -9.65 -34.70 15.89
CA GLU A 76 -10.77 -35.63 15.98
C GLU A 76 -10.56 -36.89 15.15
N LEU A 77 -10.09 -36.74 13.89
CA LEU A 77 -9.79 -37.88 13.01
C LEU A 77 -8.71 -38.80 13.59
N LYS A 78 -7.72 -38.25 14.32
CA LYS A 78 -6.68 -39.04 14.99
C LYS A 78 -7.21 -39.88 16.15
N LEU A 79 -8.33 -39.48 16.76
CA LEU A 79 -8.97 -40.21 17.86
C LEU A 79 -9.88 -41.35 17.37
N ILE A 80 -10.21 -41.40 16.09
CA ILE A 80 -11.05 -42.47 15.53
C ILE A 80 -10.26 -43.78 15.48
N ASP A 81 -10.69 -44.76 16.28
CA ASP A 81 -10.18 -46.13 16.30
C ASP A 81 -11.22 -47.09 15.69
N GLY A 82 -11.11 -47.38 14.40
CA GLY A 82 -11.99 -48.33 13.69
C GLY A 82 -13.37 -47.83 13.25
N GLY A 83 -13.61 -46.51 13.21
CA GLY A 83 -14.87 -45.88 12.77
C GLY A 83 -14.95 -45.57 11.27
N ALA A 84 -16.18 -45.46 10.75
CA ALA A 84 -16.43 -45.04 9.37
C ALA A 84 -16.40 -43.51 9.24
N VAL A 85 -15.61 -42.99 8.29
CA VAL A 85 -15.54 -41.56 7.97
C VAL A 85 -16.38 -41.30 6.72
N TYR A 86 -17.18 -40.23 6.75
CA TYR A 86 -18.00 -39.82 5.61
C TYR A 86 -17.73 -38.36 5.26
N LYS A 87 -17.58 -38.07 3.97
CA LYS A 87 -17.46 -36.73 3.43
C LYS A 87 -18.78 -36.28 2.81
N LEU A 88 -19.27 -35.10 3.22
CA LEU A 88 -20.44 -34.47 2.59
C LEU A 88 -20.04 -33.88 1.23
N VAL A 89 -20.71 -34.32 0.16
CA VAL A 89 -20.57 -33.82 -1.21
C VAL A 89 -21.95 -33.47 -1.74
N GLY A 90 -22.30 -32.19 -1.78
CA GLY A 90 -23.67 -31.77 -2.13
C GLY A 90 -24.70 -32.35 -1.13
N PRO A 91 -25.76 -33.02 -1.61
CA PRO A 91 -26.75 -33.65 -0.72
C PRO A 91 -26.38 -35.07 -0.26
N VAL A 92 -25.20 -35.61 -0.59
CA VAL A 92 -24.83 -37.01 -0.31
C VAL A 92 -23.61 -37.16 0.61
N LEU A 93 -23.59 -38.26 1.37
CA LEU A 93 -22.44 -38.70 2.17
C LEU A 93 -21.65 -39.77 1.44
N LEU A 94 -20.37 -39.54 1.21
CA LEU A 94 -19.46 -40.48 0.58
C LEU A 94 -18.57 -41.13 1.64
N SER A 95 -18.56 -42.46 1.71
CA SER A 95 -17.64 -43.20 2.58
C SER A 95 -16.20 -42.90 2.16
N GLN A 96 -15.34 -42.57 3.11
CA GLN A 96 -13.94 -42.28 2.88
C GLN A 96 -13.08 -43.10 3.85
N ASP A 97 -11.92 -43.53 3.35
CA ASP A 97 -10.94 -44.19 4.19
C ASP A 97 -10.41 -43.21 5.27
N PRO A 98 -10.34 -43.61 6.55
CA PRO A 98 -9.88 -42.72 7.62
C PRO A 98 -8.46 -42.17 7.42
N GLU A 99 -7.53 -42.97 6.88
CA GLU A 99 -6.16 -42.52 6.62
C GLU A 99 -6.11 -41.55 5.44
N GLU A 100 -6.92 -41.79 4.40
CA GLU A 100 -7.07 -40.84 3.31
C GLU A 100 -7.69 -39.51 3.78
N ALA A 101 -8.69 -39.56 4.66
CA ALA A 101 -9.30 -38.37 5.25
C ALA A 101 -8.28 -37.55 6.05
N LYS A 102 -7.48 -38.21 6.91
CA LYS A 102 -6.37 -37.57 7.65
C LYS A 102 -5.37 -36.91 6.70
N SER A 103 -4.86 -37.65 5.71
CA SER A 103 -3.88 -37.13 4.75
C SER A 103 -4.41 -35.91 3.97
N ASN A 104 -5.70 -35.91 3.62
CA ASN A 104 -6.33 -34.78 2.94
C ASN A 104 -6.40 -33.53 3.82
N VAL A 105 -6.73 -33.69 5.11
CA VAL A 105 -6.75 -32.57 6.07
C VAL A 105 -5.34 -32.06 6.34
N GLU A 106 -4.34 -32.95 6.47
CA GLU A 106 -2.93 -32.57 6.65
C GLU A 106 -2.39 -31.77 5.46
N LYS A 107 -2.65 -32.22 4.22
CA LYS A 107 -2.28 -31.48 3.01
C LYS A 107 -2.93 -30.11 2.97
N ARG A 108 -4.19 -30.01 3.40
CA ARG A 108 -4.91 -28.73 3.49
C ARG A 108 -4.28 -27.81 4.53
N LEU A 109 -3.92 -28.32 5.70
CA LEU A 109 -3.23 -27.56 6.74
C LEU A 109 -1.87 -27.07 6.28
N GLN A 110 -1.11 -27.89 5.55
CA GLN A 110 0.16 -27.46 4.96
C GLN A 110 -0.04 -26.30 3.99
N TYR A 111 -1.00 -26.43 3.06
CA TYR A 111 -1.33 -25.35 2.12
C TYR A 111 -1.74 -24.06 2.83
N ILE A 112 -2.64 -24.14 3.81
CA ILE A 112 -3.07 -22.98 4.60
C ILE A 112 -1.87 -22.36 5.32
N GLY A 113 -1.00 -23.17 5.93
CA GLY A 113 0.19 -22.69 6.62
C GLY A 113 1.17 -21.96 5.69
N ASP A 114 1.38 -22.46 4.49
CA ASP A 114 2.22 -21.81 3.47
C ASP A 114 1.59 -20.50 2.98
N GLU A 115 0.27 -20.47 2.79
CA GLU A 115 -0.45 -19.27 2.37
C GLU A 115 -0.47 -18.19 3.47
N MET A 116 -0.56 -18.59 4.74
CA MET A 116 -0.42 -17.67 5.88
C MET A 116 0.96 -17.03 5.92
N LYS A 117 2.04 -17.80 5.70
CA LYS A 117 3.40 -17.26 5.61
C LYS A 117 3.55 -16.28 4.45
N ARG A 118 3.01 -16.60 3.27
CA ARG A 118 3.00 -15.70 2.11
C ARG A 118 2.26 -14.40 2.42
N THR A 119 1.07 -14.50 3.02
CA THR A 119 0.27 -13.34 3.42
C THR A 119 1.01 -12.48 4.45
N GLN A 120 1.64 -13.10 5.45
CA GLN A 120 2.42 -12.39 6.46
C GLN A 120 3.62 -11.64 5.85
N ASN A 121 4.36 -12.28 4.94
CA ASN A 121 5.45 -11.62 4.24
C ASN A 121 4.95 -10.44 3.40
N HIS A 122 3.81 -10.59 2.72
CA HIS A 122 3.20 -9.51 1.95
C HIS A 122 2.76 -8.34 2.84
N VAL A 123 2.20 -8.60 4.02
CA VAL A 123 1.86 -7.58 5.02
C VAL A 123 3.12 -6.80 5.43
N ILE A 124 4.21 -7.48 5.77
CA ILE A 124 5.49 -6.84 6.14
C ILE A 124 6.01 -5.94 5.01
N ASP A 125 5.93 -6.40 3.77
CA ASP A 125 6.38 -5.60 2.62
C ASP A 125 5.47 -4.41 2.34
N LEU A 126 4.15 -4.54 2.57
CA LEU A 126 3.21 -3.42 2.50
C LEU A 126 3.50 -2.39 3.60
N GLU A 127 3.80 -2.82 4.83
CA GLU A 127 4.16 -1.92 5.94
C GLU A 127 5.41 -1.10 5.62
N LYS A 128 6.45 -1.73 5.05
CA LYS A 128 7.67 -1.02 4.60
C LYS A 128 7.36 0.02 3.52
N LYS A 129 6.60 -0.36 2.49
CA LYS A 129 6.19 0.56 1.41
C LYS A 129 5.35 1.72 1.95
N MET A 130 4.44 1.45 2.88
CA MET A 130 3.64 2.46 3.54
C MET A 130 4.52 3.45 4.31
N GLU A 131 5.52 2.97 5.05
CA GLU A 131 6.45 3.82 5.78
C GLU A 131 7.28 4.71 4.86
N GLU A 132 7.81 4.16 3.76
CA GLU A 132 8.52 4.94 2.73
C GLU A 132 7.65 6.06 2.14
N LYS A 133 6.40 5.74 1.79
CA LYS A 133 5.44 6.71 1.25
C LYS A 133 5.08 7.78 2.28
N ARG A 134 4.89 7.39 3.54
CA ARG A 134 4.62 8.32 4.65
C ARG A 134 5.76 9.31 4.83
N ASN A 135 7.00 8.84 4.84
CA ASN A 135 8.18 9.70 4.96
C ASN A 135 8.29 10.67 3.78
N LYS A 136 8.03 10.20 2.56
CA LYS A 136 8.03 11.05 1.36
C LYS A 136 6.93 12.13 1.40
N LEU A 137 5.74 11.77 1.88
CA LEU A 137 4.64 12.72 2.08
C LEU A 137 5.01 13.80 3.10
N GLN A 138 5.65 13.44 4.21
CA GLN A 138 6.12 14.40 5.22
C GLN A 138 7.16 15.36 4.63
N GLN A 139 8.10 14.86 3.82
CA GLN A 139 9.10 15.69 3.15
C GLN A 139 8.46 16.69 2.17
N LEU A 140 7.52 16.24 1.33
CA LEU A 140 6.81 17.10 0.38
C LEU A 140 5.96 18.17 1.12
N GLN A 141 5.30 17.79 2.22
CA GLN A 141 4.58 18.75 3.06
C GLN A 141 5.51 19.79 3.69
N ALA A 142 6.70 19.40 4.14
CA ALA A 142 7.69 20.33 4.68
C ALA A 142 8.21 21.31 3.62
N GLN A 143 8.44 20.85 2.38
CA GLN A 143 8.86 21.69 1.25
C GLN A 143 7.81 22.75 0.93
N LEU A 144 6.52 22.39 0.89
CA LEU A 144 5.44 23.35 0.65
C LEU A 144 5.36 24.43 1.75
N LYS A 145 5.51 24.04 3.02
CA LYS A 145 5.49 25.01 4.14
C LYS A 145 6.66 25.98 4.09
N GLN A 146 7.85 25.52 3.69
CA GLN A 146 9.01 26.39 3.50
C GLN A 146 8.86 27.33 2.30
N GLY A 147 8.23 26.89 1.22
CA GLY A 147 7.91 27.75 0.07
C GLY A 147 6.94 28.89 0.43
N GLN A 148 5.92 28.59 1.24
CA GLN A 148 4.92 29.57 1.68
C GLN A 148 5.42 30.59 2.73
N SER A 149 6.57 30.32 3.37
CA SER A 149 7.13 31.17 4.42
C SER A 149 8.28 32.07 3.94
N LYS A 150 8.61 32.01 2.64
CA LYS A 150 9.60 32.89 1.98
C LYS A 150 8.88 34.02 1.26
#